data_AF-W7C8B8-F1
#
_entry.id   AF-W7C8B8-F1
#
_cell.length_a   1.000
_cell.length_b   1.000
_cell.length_c   1.000
_cell.angle_alpha   90.00
_cell.angle_beta   90.00
_cell.angle_gamma   90.00
#
_symmetry.space_group_name_H-M   'P 1'
#
loop_
_entity.id
_entity.type
_entity.pdbx_description
1 polymer ?
#
loop_
_entity_poly.entity_id
_entity_poly.type
_entity_poly.pdbx_seq_one_letter_code
_entity_poly.pdbx_strand_id
1 'polypeptide(L)'
;MFKKMFKKDKQEAVVSPATGQFVELKDVPDPVFNQKMMGEGIAVKPINGTVVAPVTGEIIQVADTKHAFGIRSELGQEILVHIGLETVALKGEGFKVLVSLGDKVTAGQPIVEADLDFIEKKCE
;
A
#
# COMPACT_ATOMS: atom_id res chain seq x y z
N MET A 1 12.53 -29.84 -26.80
CA MET A 1 11.69 -28.66 -27.11
C MET A 1 10.26 -28.70 -26.51
N PHE A 2 9.98 -29.55 -25.50
CA PHE A 2 8.60 -29.75 -24.97
C PHE A 2 8.30 -29.10 -23.61
N LYS A 3 9.24 -28.36 -23.01
CA LYS A 3 9.10 -27.81 -21.64
C LYS A 3 8.39 -26.44 -21.57
N LYS A 4 7.99 -25.88 -22.72
CA LYS A 4 7.35 -24.54 -22.83
C LYS A 4 5.82 -24.55 -22.84
N MET A 5 5.17 -25.73 -22.78
CA MET A 5 3.72 -25.84 -23.01
C MET A 5 2.84 -25.71 -21.75
N PHE A 6 3.42 -25.58 -20.55
CA PHE A 6 2.66 -25.55 -19.28
C PHE A 6 3.13 -24.45 -18.31
N LYS A 7 3.60 -23.31 -18.82
CA LYS A 7 3.83 -22.15 -17.95
C LYS A 7 2.48 -21.48 -17.74
N LYS A 8 1.76 -21.89 -16.69
CA LYS A 8 0.56 -21.16 -16.23
C LYS A 8 1.06 -19.79 -15.77
N ASP A 9 0.71 -18.72 -16.50
CA ASP A 9 0.98 -17.36 -16.05
C ASP A 9 0.31 -17.19 -14.68
N LYS A 10 1.12 -17.13 -13.63
CA LYS A 10 0.63 -16.82 -12.29
C LYS A 10 0.29 -15.34 -12.30
N GLN A 11 -1.00 -15.04 -12.18
CA GLN A 11 -1.48 -13.67 -12.00
C GLN A 11 -1.45 -13.36 -10.50
N GLU A 12 -0.92 -12.19 -10.16
CA GLU A 12 -0.97 -11.68 -8.79
C GLU A 12 -2.35 -11.07 -8.54
N ALA A 13 -3.07 -11.59 -7.55
CA ALA A 13 -4.32 -11.00 -7.11
C ALA A 13 -4.02 -9.94 -6.05
N VAL A 14 -4.33 -8.68 -6.38
CA VAL A 14 -4.15 -7.54 -5.48
C VAL A 14 -5.51 -7.14 -4.92
N VAL A 15 -5.66 -7.21 -3.59
CA VAL A 15 -6.87 -6.72 -2.91
C VAL A 15 -6.75 -5.23 -2.60
N SER A 16 -7.89 -4.54 -2.47
CA SER A 16 -7.90 -3.12 -2.09
C SER A 16 -7.27 -2.96 -0.70
N PRO A 17 -6.24 -2.09 -0.54
CA PRO A 17 -5.58 -1.90 0.75
C PRO A 17 -6.42 -1.10 1.76
N ALA A 18 -7.50 -0.47 1.31
CA ALA A 18 -8.43 0.25 2.17
C ALA A 18 -9.86 0.10 1.67
N THR A 19 -10.83 0.23 2.58
CA THR A 19 -12.24 0.39 2.19
C THR A 19 -12.46 1.83 1.78
N GLY A 20 -13.00 2.07 0.59
CA GLY A 20 -13.19 3.43 0.10
C GLY A 20 -13.52 3.54 -1.38
N GLN A 21 -13.38 4.76 -1.90
CA GLN A 21 -13.63 5.05 -3.31
C GLN A 21 -12.35 4.87 -4.12
N PHE A 22 -12.45 4.16 -5.25
CA PHE A 22 -11.38 4.08 -6.23
C PHE A 22 -11.07 5.45 -6.84
N VAL A 23 -9.79 5.76 -6.99
CA VAL A 23 -9.28 6.97 -7.64
C VAL A 23 -8.21 6.56 -8.64
N GLU A 24 -8.32 7.03 -9.89
CA GLU A 24 -7.26 6.79 -10.86
C GLU A 24 -6.00 7.56 -10.44
N LEU A 25 -4.83 6.96 -10.67
CA LEU A 25 -3.58 7.58 -10.24
C LEU A 25 -3.37 8.97 -10.87
N LYS A 26 -3.86 9.18 -12.09
CA LYS A 26 -3.82 10.48 -12.80
C LYS A 26 -4.57 11.61 -12.08
N ASP A 27 -5.56 11.26 -11.26
CA ASP A 27 -6.42 12.21 -10.54
C ASP A 27 -5.87 12.51 -9.13
N VAL A 28 -4.76 11.90 -8.73
CA VAL A 28 -4.06 12.19 -7.48
C VAL A 28 -3.33 13.54 -7.61
N PRO A 29 -3.51 14.50 -6.69
CA PRO A 29 -2.92 15.83 -6.78
C PRO A 29 -1.42 15.86 -6.38
N ASP A 30 -0.65 14.87 -6.80
CA ASP A 30 0.80 14.76 -6.53
C ASP A 30 1.52 14.24 -7.79
N PRO A 31 2.50 14.98 -8.35
CA PRO A 31 3.25 14.58 -9.54
C PRO A 31 3.97 13.23 -9.44
N VAL A 32 4.46 12.85 -8.25
CA VAL A 32 5.16 11.59 -8.03
C VAL A 32 4.24 10.40 -8.33
N PHE A 33 2.97 10.52 -7.93
CA PHE A 33 1.96 9.50 -8.17
C PHE A 33 1.28 9.65 -9.53
N ASN A 34 0.80 10.85 -9.89
CA ASN A 34 0.02 11.01 -11.12
C ASN A 34 0.83 10.85 -12.41
N GLN A 35 2.15 11.07 -12.36
CA GLN A 35 3.07 10.77 -13.46
C GLN A 35 3.65 9.35 -13.37
N LYS A 36 3.18 8.51 -12.45
CA LYS A 36 3.60 7.12 -12.27
C LYS A 36 5.11 6.97 -12.04
N MET A 37 5.76 7.97 -11.41
CA MET A 37 7.21 7.93 -11.17
C MET A 37 7.63 6.76 -10.26
N MET A 38 6.75 6.35 -9.35
CA MET A 38 6.94 5.20 -8.46
C MET A 38 6.44 3.87 -9.05
N GLY A 39 5.87 3.89 -10.26
CA GLY A 39 5.32 2.73 -10.94
C GLY A 39 3.82 2.84 -11.25
N GLU A 40 3.29 1.77 -11.84
CA GLU A 40 1.85 1.61 -12.11
C GLU A 40 1.09 1.34 -10.81
N GLY A 41 -0.14 1.82 -10.71
CA GLY A 41 -0.93 1.65 -9.50
C GLY A 41 -2.29 2.33 -9.55
N ILE A 42 -2.92 2.38 -8.38
CA ILE A 42 -4.23 2.98 -8.15
C ILE A 42 -4.19 3.76 -6.83
N ALA A 43 -5.15 4.65 -6.63
CA ALA A 43 -5.38 5.28 -5.33
C ALA A 43 -6.75 4.90 -4.79
N VAL A 44 -6.90 4.96 -3.47
CA VAL A 44 -8.18 4.74 -2.78
C VAL A 44 -8.38 5.89 -1.83
N LYS A 45 -9.54 6.56 -1.90
CA LYS A 45 -9.98 7.51 -0.87
C LYS A 45 -10.67 6.72 0.25
N PRO A 46 -10.01 6.50 1.41
CA PRO A 46 -10.51 5.62 2.43
C PRO A 46 -11.72 6.21 3.16
N ILE A 47 -12.60 5.35 3.66
CA ILE A 47 -13.73 5.74 4.54
C ILE A 47 -13.51 5.31 6.00
N ASN A 48 -12.43 4.56 6.27
CA ASN A 48 -12.01 4.18 7.61
C ASN A 48 -10.48 4.06 7.69
N GLY A 49 -9.96 4.05 8.91
CA GLY A 49 -8.54 4.07 9.19
C GLY A 49 -7.80 2.75 9.00
N THR A 50 -8.46 1.66 8.64
CA THR A 50 -7.82 0.35 8.55
C THR A 50 -7.18 0.16 7.18
N VAL A 51 -5.85 0.11 7.15
CA VAL A 51 -5.07 -0.21 5.96
C VAL A 51 -4.54 -1.64 6.07
N VAL A 52 -4.85 -2.44 5.05
CA VAL A 52 -4.55 -3.88 5.00
C VAL A 52 -3.49 -4.22 3.97
N ALA A 53 -2.91 -5.40 4.06
CA ALA A 53 -1.98 -5.92 3.07
C ALA A 53 -2.72 -6.17 1.74
N PRO A 54 -2.30 -5.53 0.63
CA PRO A 54 -2.91 -5.76 -0.67
C PRO A 54 -2.55 -7.14 -1.29
N VAL A 55 -1.52 -7.81 -0.78
CA VAL A 55 -1.06 -9.12 -1.26
C VAL A 55 -0.57 -9.99 -0.10
N THR A 56 -0.49 -11.30 -0.31
CA THR A 56 0.21 -12.21 0.58
C THR A 56 1.71 -12.16 0.30
N GLY A 57 2.53 -12.01 1.35
CA GLY A 57 3.96 -11.80 1.17
C GLY A 57 4.71 -11.49 2.46
N GLU A 58 5.84 -10.80 2.31
CA GLU A 58 6.72 -10.39 3.39
C GLU A 58 6.81 -8.86 3.46
N ILE A 59 6.74 -8.29 4.66
CA ILE A 59 7.01 -6.86 4.87
C ILE A 59 8.49 -6.60 4.64
N ILE A 60 8.80 -5.89 3.56
CA ILE A 60 10.19 -5.55 3.18
C ILE A 60 10.58 -4.12 3.55
N GLN A 61 9.61 -3.28 3.89
CA GLN A 61 9.84 -1.91 4.33
C GLN A 61 8.69 -1.43 5.19
N VAL A 62 9.02 -0.69 6.26
CA VAL A 62 8.09 0.16 7.00
C VAL A 62 8.79 1.52 7.11
N ALA A 63 8.14 2.58 6.67
CA ALA A 63 8.71 3.93 6.76
C ALA A 63 8.88 4.33 8.24
N ASP A 64 9.95 5.06 8.57
CA ASP A 64 10.21 5.52 9.95
C ASP A 64 9.05 6.35 10.52
N THR A 65 8.41 7.15 9.67
CA THR A 65 7.23 7.95 10.00
C THR A 65 5.91 7.19 9.77
N LYS A 66 5.95 5.87 9.57
CA LYS A 66 4.83 4.91 9.62
C LYS A 66 3.71 5.08 8.59
N HIS A 67 3.79 6.09 7.73
CA HIS A 67 2.80 6.41 6.71
C HIS A 67 2.86 5.51 5.46
N ALA A 68 3.89 4.68 5.32
CA ALA A 68 4.06 3.82 4.17
C ALA A 68 4.71 2.49 4.54
N PHE A 69 4.39 1.44 3.78
CA PHE A 69 5.00 0.13 3.89
C PHE A 69 5.12 -0.54 2.52
N GLY A 70 6.10 -1.43 2.40
CA GLY A 70 6.37 -2.23 1.21
C GLY A 70 6.16 -3.71 1.50
N ILE A 71 5.47 -4.42 0.59
CA ILE A 71 5.30 -5.88 0.65
C ILE A 71 5.94 -6.50 -0.58
N ARG A 72 6.79 -7.52 -0.37
CA ARG A 72 7.20 -8.42 -1.45
C ARG A 72 6.26 -9.61 -1.50
N SER A 73 5.51 -9.73 -2.59
CA SER A 73 4.63 -10.87 -2.85
C SER A 73 5.38 -12.18 -2.97
N GLU A 74 4.66 -13.30 -2.82
CA GLU A 74 5.18 -14.64 -3.11
C GLU A 74 5.60 -14.82 -4.59
N LEU A 75 5.11 -13.96 -5.50
CA LEU A 75 5.52 -13.92 -6.91
C LEU A 75 6.72 -13.00 -7.17
N GLY A 76 7.25 -12.33 -6.15
CA GLY A 76 8.42 -11.46 -6.22
C GLY A 76 8.16 -10.03 -6.68
N GLN A 77 6.90 -9.65 -6.88
CA GLN A 77 6.51 -8.24 -7.10
C GLN A 77 6.60 -7.47 -5.78
N GLU A 78 7.08 -6.23 -5.85
CA GLU A 78 7.16 -5.32 -4.70
C GLU A 78 6.04 -4.28 -4.82
N ILE A 79 5.17 -4.25 -3.81
CA ILE A 79 4.01 -3.36 -3.74
C ILE A 79 4.29 -2.34 -2.64
N LEU A 80 4.28 -1.06 -3.01
CA LEU A 80 4.33 0.06 -2.08
C LEU A 80 2.91 0.55 -1.76
N VAL A 81 2.59 0.66 -0.47
CA VAL A 81 1.37 1.32 0.00
C VAL A 81 1.78 2.60 0.73
N HIS A 82 1.34 3.75 0.21
CA HIS A 82 1.54 5.07 0.81
C HIS A 82 0.19 5.63 1.28
N ILE A 83 0.11 6.09 2.54
CA ILE A 83 -1.13 6.52 3.17
C ILE A 83 -1.18 8.05 3.21
N GLY A 84 -2.11 8.65 2.47
CA GLY A 84 -2.26 10.10 2.34
C GLY A 84 -1.19 10.76 1.46
N LEU A 85 -1.19 12.09 1.42
CA LEU A 85 -0.16 12.92 0.77
C LEU A 85 0.52 13.79 1.85
N GLU A 86 1.83 14.05 1.69
CA GLU A 86 2.64 14.82 2.65
C GLU A 86 2.63 14.29 4.11
N THR A 87 2.13 13.07 4.33
CA THR A 87 1.98 12.46 5.67
C THR A 87 3.29 12.11 6.34
N VAL A 88 4.41 12.11 5.60
CA VAL A 88 5.75 12.06 6.16
C VAL A 88 6.01 13.18 7.17
N ALA A 89 5.40 14.36 6.98
CA ALA A 89 5.54 15.52 7.87
C ALA A 89 4.91 15.29 9.25
N LEU A 90 3.99 14.33 9.38
CA LEU A 90 3.34 13.97 10.64
C LEU A 90 4.25 13.18 11.59
N LYS A 91 5.45 12.78 11.15
CA LYS A 91 6.46 12.12 12.00
C LYS A 91 5.93 10.89 12.75
N GLY A 92 4.98 10.17 12.16
CA GLY A 92 4.34 8.98 12.74
C GLY A 92 3.16 9.26 13.67
N GLU A 93 2.77 10.52 13.89
CA GLU A 93 1.52 10.86 14.55
C GLU A 93 0.33 10.49 13.67
N GLY A 94 -0.72 9.93 14.27
CA GLY A 94 -1.90 9.44 13.55
C GLY A 94 -1.73 8.06 12.91
N PHE A 95 -0.57 7.39 13.08
CA PHE A 95 -0.33 6.04 12.54
C PHE A 95 0.06 5.04 13.62
N LYS A 96 -0.62 3.90 13.64
CA LYS A 96 -0.29 2.75 14.46
C LYS A 96 -0.02 1.54 13.57
N VAL A 97 1.25 1.15 13.47
CA VAL A 97 1.68 -0.02 12.70
C VAL A 97 1.44 -1.28 13.53
N LEU A 98 0.89 -2.32 12.91
CA LEU A 98 0.50 -3.59 13.53
C LEU A 98 1.45 -4.75 13.21
N VAL A 99 2.47 -4.49 12.39
CA VAL A 99 3.45 -5.48 11.90
C VAL A 99 4.88 -4.93 12.01
N SER A 100 5.86 -5.81 11.89
CA SER A 100 7.29 -5.49 11.86
C SER A 100 7.90 -5.82 10.50
N LEU A 101 9.09 -5.26 10.24
CA LEU A 101 9.92 -5.65 9.11
C LEU A 101 10.22 -7.15 9.16
N GLY A 102 10.08 -7.84 8.03
CA GLY A 102 10.30 -9.29 7.89
C GLY A 102 9.08 -10.15 8.26
N ASP A 103 7.98 -9.55 8.76
CA ASP A 103 6.77 -10.30 9.05
C ASP A 103 6.14 -10.85 7.77
N LYS A 104 5.62 -12.08 7.85
CA LYS A 104 4.78 -12.66 6.81
C LYS A 104 3.33 -12.21 7.03
N VAL A 105 2.69 -11.77 5.95
CA VAL A 105 1.33 -11.24 5.97
C VAL A 105 0.49 -11.91 4.89
N THR A 106 -0.81 -11.97 5.13
CA THR A 106 -1.80 -12.46 4.17
C THR A 106 -2.59 -11.31 3.58
N ALA A 107 -3.03 -11.42 2.33
CA ALA A 107 -3.89 -10.42 1.70
C ALA A 107 -5.12 -10.14 2.58
N GLY A 108 -5.39 -8.86 2.88
CA GLY A 108 -6.47 -8.43 3.76
C GLY A 108 -6.11 -8.35 5.25
N GLN A 109 -4.91 -8.78 5.66
CA GLN A 109 -4.44 -8.64 7.03
C GLN A 109 -4.22 -7.16 7.38
N PRO A 110 -4.71 -6.65 8.53
CA PRO A 110 -4.42 -5.28 8.99
C PRO A 110 -2.93 -5.02 9.19
N ILE A 111 -2.44 -3.90 8.63
CA ILE A 111 -1.03 -3.48 8.65
C ILE A 111 -0.86 -2.16 9.40
N VAL A 112 -1.72 -1.18 9.13
CA VAL A 112 -1.71 0.13 9.78
C VAL A 112 -3.13 0.53 10.17
N GLU A 113 -3.29 1.06 11.38
CA GLU A 113 -4.45 1.86 11.76
C GLU A 113 -4.08 3.33 11.66
N ALA A 114 -4.79 4.08 10.83
CA ALA A 114 -4.60 5.50 10.59
C ALA A 114 -5.76 6.31 11.19
N ASP A 115 -5.45 7.37 11.92
CA ASP A 115 -6.45 8.34 12.38
C ASP A 115 -6.74 9.32 11.24
N LEU A 116 -7.75 9.00 10.42
CA LEU A 116 -8.11 9.79 9.24
C LEU A 116 -8.51 11.22 9.63
N ASP A 117 -9.28 11.39 10.70
CA ASP A 117 -9.71 12.70 11.18
C ASP A 117 -8.51 13.58 11.58
N PHE A 118 -7.50 12.99 12.21
CA PHE A 118 -6.26 13.69 12.54
C PHE A 118 -5.46 14.05 11.29
N ILE A 119 -5.30 13.09 10.36
CA ILE A 119 -4.52 13.28 9.14
C ILE A 119 -5.16 14.37 8.27
N GLU A 120 -6.47 14.32 8.02
CA GLU A 120 -7.19 15.31 7.20
C GLU A 120 -7.13 16.73 7.79
N LYS A 121 -7.01 16.88 9.11
CA LYS A 121 -6.87 18.20 9.75
C LYS A 121 -5.45 18.77 9.69
N LYS A 122 -4.46 17.92 9.44
CA LYS A 122 -3.04 18.27 9.51
C LYS A 122 -2.34 18.28 8.16
N CYS A 123 -2.87 17.53 7.21
CA CYS A 123 -2.42 17.43 5.83
C CYS A 123 -3.64 17.74 4.95
N GLU A 124 -3.53 18.79 4.16
CA GLU A 124 -4.50 19.16 3.11
C GLU A 124 -3.87 18.89 1.75
#